data_AF-A0A2L0I2L2-F1
#
_entry.id   AF-A0A2L0I2L2-F1
#
_cell.length_a   1.000
_cell.length_b   1.000
_cell.length_c   1.000
_cell.angle_alpha   90.00
_cell.angle_beta   90.00
_cell.angle_gamma   90.00
#
_symmetry.space_group_name_H-M   'P 1'
#
loop_
_entity.id
_entity.type
_entity.pdbx_description
1 polymer ?
#
loop_
_entity_poly.entity_id
_entity_poly.type
_entity_poly.pdbx_seq_one_letter_code
_entity_poly.pdbx_strand_id
1 'polypeptide(L)'
;MFTDGRIKTYDAVRGVGSIELANNAKELNFQLDQLPSPEIVPQVGERLKFRIIEEQNAIQLDNMVRLDIKSQEEFVSEVVALPSLASTTIVNPARNTIFFSPTLWLILVTAIGFMIFGEI
;
A
#
# COMPACT_ATOMS: atom_id res chain seq x y z
N MET A 1 2.89 -10.88 11.98
CA MET A 1 2.74 -9.44 12.33
C MET A 1 3.48 -8.61 11.30
N PHE A 2 3.10 -7.34 11.07
CA PHE A 2 3.92 -6.44 10.25
C PHE A 2 5.07 -5.85 11.08
N THR A 3 6.19 -5.63 10.42
CA THR A 3 7.44 -5.11 10.98
C THR A 3 7.87 -3.91 10.15
N ASP A 4 8.33 -2.86 10.84
CA ASP A 4 8.90 -1.67 10.23
C ASP A 4 10.43 -1.80 10.17
N GLY A 5 11.00 -1.36 9.05
CA GLY A 5 12.45 -1.39 8.83
C GLY A 5 12.91 -0.25 7.93
N ARG A 6 14.22 -0.10 7.82
CA ARG A 6 14.84 0.89 6.94
C ARG A 6 15.94 0.26 6.10
N ILE A 7 16.07 0.69 4.86
CA ILE A 7 17.17 0.25 4.01
C ILE A 7 18.48 0.78 4.61
N LYS A 8 19.39 -0.14 4.95
CA LYS A 8 20.70 0.18 5.50
C LYS A 8 21.77 0.22 4.41
N THR A 9 21.74 -0.74 3.49
CA THR A 9 22.66 -0.80 2.34
C THR A 9 21.92 -1.22 1.09
N TYR A 10 22.42 -0.79 -0.07
CA TYR A 10 21.95 -1.23 -1.37
C TYR A 10 23.09 -1.19 -2.39
N ASP A 11 23.29 -2.29 -3.10
CA ASP A 11 24.23 -2.44 -4.22
C ASP A 11 23.42 -2.53 -5.52
N ALA A 12 23.46 -1.45 -6.31
CA ALA A 12 22.75 -1.36 -7.58
C ALA A 12 23.28 -2.31 -8.66
N VAL A 13 24.55 -2.72 -8.60
CA VAL A 13 25.15 -3.62 -9.58
C VAL A 13 24.67 -5.06 -9.35
N ARG A 14 24.58 -5.45 -8.08
CA ARG A 14 24.17 -6.80 -7.67
C ARG A 14 22.68 -6.93 -7.45
N GLY A 15 21.94 -5.82 -7.35
CA GLY A 15 20.51 -5.82 -7.05
C GLY A 15 20.18 -6.37 -5.66
N VAL A 16 21.10 -6.27 -4.71
CA VAL A 16 20.94 -6.76 -3.34
C VAL A 16 21.14 -5.64 -2.33
N GLY A 17 20.47 -5.75 -1.20
CA GLY A 17 20.63 -4.81 -0.11
C GLY A 17 20.26 -5.41 1.22
N SER A 18 20.28 -4.58 2.25
CA SER A 18 19.94 -4.97 3.60
C SER A 18 18.99 -3.99 4.28
N ILE A 19 18.13 -4.52 5.13
CA ILE A 19 17.11 -3.81 5.91
C ILE A 19 17.43 -3.96 7.38
N GLU A 20 17.52 -2.84 8.08
CA GLU A 20 17.62 -2.81 9.53
C GLU A 20 16.22 -2.75 10.15
N LEU A 21 15.93 -3.69 11.06
CA LEU A 21 14.67 -3.70 11.81
C LEU A 21 14.67 -2.64 12.90
N ALA A 22 13.59 -1.86 12.98
CA ALA A 22 13.46 -0.77 13.96
C ALA A 22 13.54 -1.24 15.42
N ASN A 23 13.10 -2.48 15.71
CA ASN A 23 12.91 -2.96 17.07
C ASN A 23 14.12 -3.68 17.68
N ASN A 24 15.06 -4.15 16.87
CA ASN A 24 16.10 -5.08 17.38
C ASN A 24 17.47 -4.94 16.69
N ALA A 25 17.68 -3.93 15.84
CA ALA A 25 18.92 -3.76 15.05
C ALA A 25 19.35 -5.01 14.24
N LYS A 26 18.45 -5.98 14.07
CA LYS A 26 18.64 -7.16 13.22
C LYS A 26 18.63 -6.69 11.78
N GLU A 27 19.55 -7.24 10.99
CA GLU A 27 19.70 -6.94 9.57
C GLU A 27 19.19 -8.12 8.74
N LEU A 28 18.34 -7.83 7.75
CA LEU A 28 17.78 -8.81 6.82
C LEU A 28 18.18 -8.43 5.41
N ASN A 29 18.63 -9.42 4.63
CA ASN A 29 18.97 -9.18 3.23
C ASN A 29 17.72 -9.21 2.35
N PHE A 30 17.71 -8.42 1.28
CA PHE A 30 16.68 -8.45 0.25
C PHE A 30 17.31 -8.41 -1.15
N GLN A 31 16.54 -8.86 -2.13
CA GLN A 31 16.82 -8.65 -3.56
C GLN A 31 15.87 -7.60 -4.12
N LEU A 32 16.30 -6.84 -5.14
CA LEU A 32 15.50 -5.77 -5.75
C LEU A 32 14.12 -6.28 -6.20
N ASP A 33 14.05 -7.49 -6.75
CA ASP A 33 12.82 -8.13 -7.24
C ASP A 33 11.79 -8.41 -6.13
N GLN A 34 12.20 -8.37 -4.85
CA GLN A 34 11.31 -8.52 -3.70
C GLN A 34 10.68 -7.18 -3.29
N LEU A 35 11.21 -6.04 -3.76
CA LEU A 35 10.64 -4.72 -3.50
C LEU A 35 9.50 -4.42 -4.48
N PRO A 36 8.40 -3.80 -4.01
CA PRO A 36 7.44 -3.21 -4.93
C PRO A 36 8.10 -2.05 -5.69
N SER A 37 7.68 -1.86 -6.93
CA SER A 37 8.28 -0.87 -7.86
C SER A 37 9.80 -1.03 -7.99
N PRO A 38 10.29 -2.18 -8.48
CA PRO A 38 11.74 -2.42 -8.66
C PRO A 38 12.39 -1.45 -9.64
N GLU A 39 11.61 -0.78 -10.50
CA GLU A 39 12.05 0.29 -11.38
C GLU A 39 12.54 1.54 -10.62
N ILE A 40 12.11 1.74 -9.37
CA ILE A 40 12.57 2.84 -8.53
C ILE A 40 13.74 2.35 -7.69
N VAL A 41 14.92 2.92 -7.93
CA VAL A 41 16.14 2.56 -7.20
C VAL A 41 15.95 2.72 -5.68
N PRO A 42 16.24 1.70 -4.86
CA PRO A 42 16.17 1.76 -3.40
C PRO A 42 17.15 2.78 -2.80
N GLN A 43 16.69 3.54 -1.81
CA GLN A 43 17.51 4.56 -1.15
C GLN A 43 17.90 4.17 0.28
N VAL A 44 19.14 4.44 0.69
CA VAL A 44 19.56 4.25 2.09
C VAL A 44 18.76 5.18 3.00
N GLY A 45 18.20 4.62 4.07
CA GLY A 45 17.32 5.31 5.03
C GLY A 45 15.83 5.23 4.67
N GLU A 46 15.48 4.71 3.49
CA GLU A 46 14.10 4.52 3.03
C GLU A 46 13.34 3.58 3.96
N ARG A 47 12.12 3.95 4.31
CA ARG A 47 11.25 3.21 5.24
C ARG A 47 10.43 2.17 4.51
N LEU A 48 10.47 0.96 5.05
CA LEU A 48 9.75 -0.20 4.56
C LEU A 48 8.84 -0.77 5.65
N LYS A 49 7.74 -1.37 5.22
CA LYS A 49 6.87 -2.18 6.07
C LYS A 49 6.61 -3.52 5.42
N PHE A 50 6.75 -4.62 6.18
CA PHE A 50 6.69 -5.96 5.63
C PHE A 50 6.34 -7.00 6.70
N ARG A 51 6.07 -8.22 6.28
CA ARG A 51 5.92 -9.38 7.16
C ARG A 51 7.18 -10.23 7.10
N ILE A 52 7.60 -10.74 8.24
CA ILE A 52 8.67 -11.73 8.32
C ILE A 52 7.98 -13.09 8.48
N ILE A 53 8.25 -14.00 7.56
CA ILE A 53 7.81 -15.40 7.62
C ILE A 53 9.07 -16.23 7.86
N GLU A 54 9.09 -16.93 8.99
CA GLU A 54 10.16 -17.88 9.32
C GLU A 54 9.71 -19.26 8.85
N GLU A 55 10.26 -19.70 7.73
CA GLU A 55 10.15 -21.10 7.31
C GLU A 55 11.40 -21.85 7.78
N GLN A 56 11.24 -23.14 8.09
CA GLN A 56 12.20 -24.11 8.65
C GLN A 56 13.71 -23.74 8.63
N ASN A 57 14.25 -23.20 7.53
CA ASN A 57 15.63 -22.72 7.45
C ASN A 57 15.83 -21.41 6.66
N ALA A 58 14.76 -20.66 6.36
CA ALA A 58 14.82 -19.44 5.56
C ALA A 58 13.90 -18.35 6.14
N ILE A 59 14.41 -17.13 6.16
CA ILE A 59 13.61 -15.95 6.49
C ILE A 59 13.11 -15.37 5.17
N GLN A 60 11.79 -15.33 5.00
CA GLN A 60 11.15 -14.69 3.86
C GLN A 60 10.56 -13.34 4.28
N LEU A 61 10.74 -12.35 3.41
CA LEU A 61 10.08 -11.05 3.52
C LEU A 61 8.86 -11.08 2.62
N ASP A 62 7.68 -10.91 3.21
CA ASP A 62 6.39 -10.97 2.51
C ASP A 62 5.63 -9.64 2.65
N ASN A 63 4.74 -9.34 1.70
CA ASN A 63 3.90 -8.15 1.71
C ASN A 63 4.68 -6.84 1.96
N MET A 64 5.80 -6.67 1.26
CA MET A 64 6.64 -5.47 1.36
C MET A 64 5.96 -4.23 0.76
N VAL A 65 6.05 -3.11 1.49
CA VAL A 65 5.54 -1.79 1.08
C VAL A 65 6.62 -0.75 1.33
N ARG A 66 6.87 0.10 0.32
CA ARG A 66 7.76 1.26 0.38
C ARG A 66 6.98 2.48 0.85
N LEU A 67 7.33 3.03 2.02
CA LEU A 67 6.54 4.09 2.67
C LEU A 67 6.89 5.50 2.19
N ASP A 68 8.06 5.66 1.59
CA ASP A 68 8.60 6.97 1.18
C ASP A 68 8.41 7.26 -0.30
N ILE A 69 7.91 6.29 -1.08
CA ILE A 69 7.49 6.53 -2.45
C ILE A 69 6.11 7.17 -2.43
N LYS A 70 6.02 8.37 -3.01
CA LYS A 70 4.74 8.94 -3.42
C LYS A 70 4.20 8.07 -4.54
N SER A 71 3.00 7.52 -4.39
CA SER A 71 2.30 6.81 -5.46
C SER A 71 2.16 7.76 -6.66
N GLN A 72 3.10 7.67 -7.59
CA GLN A 72 2.91 8.22 -8.92
C GLN A 72 2.03 7.20 -9.63
N GLU A 73 0.71 7.41 -9.57
CA GLU A 73 -0.22 6.87 -10.56
C GLU A 73 0.11 7.47 -11.95
N GLU A 74 1.37 7.52 -12.39
CA GLU A 74 1.74 8.22 -13.62
C GLU A 74 3.21 7.98 -14.07
N PHE A 75 3.77 6.79 -13.87
CA PHE A 75 4.84 6.36 -14.79
C PHE A 75 4.18 5.79 -16.05
N VAL A 76 3.50 6.68 -16.79
CA VAL A 76 3.24 6.43 -18.20
C VAL A 76 4.63 6.36 -18.83
N SER A 77 5.07 5.17 -19.21
CA SER A 77 6.27 4.99 -20.02
C SER A 77 6.20 6.00 -21.15
N GLU A 78 7.10 6.98 -21.14
CA GLU A 78 7.27 7.98 -22.18
C GLU A 78 7.81 7.28 -23.42
N VAL A 79 6.97 6.49 -24.09
CA VAL A 79 7.21 6.07 -25.46
C VAL A 79 6.69 7.22 -26.31
N VAL A 80 7.59 8.16 -26.57
CA VAL A 80 7.57 9.18 -27.63
C VAL A 80 6.33 9.10 -28.53
N ALA A 81 5.24 9.76 -28.10
CA ALA A 81 4.04 9.91 -28.91
C ALA A 81 3.87 11.40 -29.23
N LEU A 82 4.02 11.72 -30.52
CA LEU A 82 3.72 13.02 -31.11
C LEU A 82 2.30 13.48 -30.71
N PRO A 83 2.07 14.80 -30.50
CA PRO A 83 0.79 15.30 -30.04
C PRO A 83 -0.25 15.21 -31.17
N SER A 84 -1.08 14.17 -31.13
CA SER A 84 -2.35 14.16 -31.86
C SER A 84 -3.48 14.45 -30.87
N LEU A 85 -4.08 15.61 -31.07
CA LEU A 85 -5.23 16.14 -30.35
C LEU A 85 -6.39 15.15 -30.35
N ALA A 86 -6.67 14.51 -29.22
CA ALA A 86 -7.97 13.92 -28.95
C ALA A 86 -8.23 13.91 -27.43
N SER A 87 -8.94 14.93 -26.97
CA SER A 87 -9.65 14.88 -25.69
C SER A 87 -10.56 13.65 -25.69
N THR A 88 -10.41 12.78 -24.70
CA THR A 88 -11.50 11.91 -24.26
C THR A 88 -11.44 11.80 -22.76
N THR A 89 -12.33 12.54 -22.13
CA THR A 89 -12.73 12.44 -20.73
C THR A 89 -13.01 10.98 -20.39
N ILE A 90 -12.15 10.34 -19.59
CA ILE A 90 -12.51 9.08 -18.95
C ILE A 90 -13.22 9.42 -17.64
N VAL A 91 -14.52 9.17 -17.66
CA VAL A 91 -15.44 9.25 -16.53
C VAL A 91 -14.97 8.31 -15.44
N ASN A 92 -14.63 8.89 -14.28
CA ASN A 92 -14.33 8.18 -13.04
C ASN A 92 -15.56 7.37 -12.61
N PRO A 93 -15.50 6.04 -12.42
CA PRO A 93 -16.64 5.32 -11.87
C PRO A 93 -16.82 5.74 -10.41
N ALA A 94 -17.95 6.40 -10.15
CA ALA A 94 -18.36 6.81 -8.82
C ALA A 94 -18.25 5.62 -7.85
N ARG A 95 -17.30 5.67 -6.92
CA ARG A 95 -17.30 4.81 -5.74
C ARG A 95 -18.60 5.10 -4.99
N ASN A 96 -19.56 4.18 -5.11
CA ASN A 96 -20.72 4.14 -4.23
C ASN A 96 -20.25 3.80 -2.81
N THR A 97 -19.77 4.80 -2.09
CA THR A 97 -19.52 4.68 -0.66
C THR A 97 -20.87 4.82 0.03
N ILE A 98 -21.39 3.70 0.53
CA ILE A 98 -22.54 3.69 1.44
C ILE A 98 -22.09 4.45 2.69
N PHE A 99 -22.37 5.75 2.73
CA PHE A 99 -22.10 6.61 3.86
C PHE A 99 -23.02 6.15 4.99
N PHE A 100 -22.48 5.38 5.94
CA PHE A 100 -23.13 5.10 7.22
C PHE A 100 -23.20 6.41 8.02
N SER A 101 -24.24 7.20 7.75
CA SER A 101 -24.55 8.37 8.55
C SER A 101 -25.21 7.92 9.86
N PRO A 102 -24.68 8.30 11.03
CA PRO A 102 -25.28 7.96 12.32
C PRO A 102 -26.72 8.45 12.47
N THR A 103 -27.08 9.55 11.80
CA THR A 103 -28.43 10.12 11.84
C THR A 103 -29.44 9.28 11.08
N LEU A 104 -29.09 8.74 9.90
CA LEU A 104 -29.95 7.84 9.14
C LEU A 104 -30.18 6.54 9.91
N TRP A 105 -29.15 6.05 10.60
CA TRP A 105 -29.23 4.84 11.41
C TRP A 105 -30.17 5.01 12.62
N LEU A 106 -30.12 6.18 13.29
CA LEU A 106 -31.02 6.49 14.40
C LEU A 106 -32.49 6.55 13.95
N ILE A 107 -32.78 7.23 12.84
CA ILE A 107 -34.14 7.34 12.28
C ILE A 107 -34.71 5.94 11.98
N LEU A 108 -33.90 5.07 11.38
CA LEU A 108 -34.29 3.71 11.05
C LEU A 108 -34.65 2.90 12.30
N VAL A 109 -33.81 2.95 13.34
CA VAL A 109 -34.06 2.23 14.61
C VAL A 109 -35.32 2.77 15.30
N THR A 110 -35.55 4.09 15.30
CA THR A 110 -36.77 4.67 15.88
C THR A 110 -38.03 4.25 15.13
N ALA A 111 -38.01 4.21 13.80
CA ALA A 111 -39.17 3.81 13.00
C ALA A 111 -39.55 2.34 13.25
N ILE A 112 -38.55 1.45 13.33
CA ILE A 112 -38.76 0.03 13.64
C ILE A 112 -39.29 -0.13 15.07
N GLY A 113 -38.73 0.59 16.04
CA GLY A 113 -39.24 0.59 17.42
C GLY A 113 -40.70 1.02 17.50
N PHE A 114 -41.10 2.04 16.74
CA PHE A 114 -42.48 2.50 16.69
C PHE A 114 -43.42 1.50 16.01
N MET A 115 -42.98 0.76 14.99
CA MET A 115 -43.81 -0.30 14.39
C MET A 115 -44.01 -1.50 15.32
N ILE A 116 -43.02 -1.83 16.16
CA ILE A 116 -43.08 -3.00 17.05
C ILE A 116 -43.83 -2.67 18.35
N PHE A 117 -43.64 -1.47 18.91
CA PHE A 117 -44.18 -1.08 20.21
C PHE A 117 -45.26 -0.01 20.16
N GLY A 118 -45.50 0.63 19.01
CA GLY A 118 -46.48 1.70 18.84
C GLY A 118 -47.89 1.23 18.52
N GLU A 119 -48.17 -0.09 18.55
CA GLU A 119 -49.53 -0.62 18.53
C GLU A 119 -50.02 -0.79 19.98
N ILE A 120 -50.31 0.33 20.64
CA ILE A 120 -51.14 0.46 21.85
C ILE A 120 -51.96 1.75 21.73
#